data_AF-A0A2H3EI44-F1
#
_entry.id   AF-A0A2H3EI44-F1
#
_cell.length_a   1.000
_cell.length_b   1.000
_cell.length_c   1.000
_cell.angle_alpha   90.00
_cell.angle_beta   90.00
_cell.angle_gamma   90.00
#
_symmetry.space_group_name_H-M   'P 1'
#
loop_
_entity.id
_entity.type
_entity.pdbx_description
1 polymer ?
#
loop_
_entity_poly.entity_id
_entity_poly.type
_entity_poly.pdbx_seq_one_letter_code
_entity_poly.pdbx_strand_id
1 'polypeptide(L)' 'MHLSPEVVNNFEFSLTKKSEWIRREACGIMVPTVEGEMEKGSQLPLRVAIASRG' A
#
# COMPACT_ATOMS: atom_id res chain seq x y z
N MET A 1 -0.97 -5.18 -9.16
CA MET A 1 -1.27 -5.80 -7.86
C MET A 1 -2.77 -6.05 -7.81
N HIS A 2 -3.20 -7.30 -7.76
CA HIS A 2 -4.61 -7.66 -7.64
C HIS A 2 -4.82 -8.27 -6.25
N LEU A 3 -5.69 -7.67 -5.44
CA LEU A 3 -6.11 -8.24 -4.17
C LEU A 3 -7.25 -9.22 -4.45
N SER A 4 -7.26 -10.36 -3.78
CA SER A 4 -8.30 -11.35 -3.99
C SER A 4 -9.65 -10.84 -3.46
N PRO A 5 -10.78 -11.25 -4.06
CA PRO A 5 -12.11 -10.82 -3.63
C PRO A 5 -12.38 -11.05 -2.13
N GLU A 6 -11.85 -12.13 -1.56
CA GLU A 6 -12.00 -12.45 -0.14
C GLU A 6 -11.32 -11.39 0.74
N VAL A 7 -10.20 -10.83 0.30
CA VAL A 7 -9.45 -9.81 1.04
C VAL A 7 -10.17 -8.46 0.97
N VAL A 8 -10.62 -8.05 -0.22
CA VAL A 8 -11.35 -6.77 -0.36
C VAL A 8 -12.77 -6.82 0.21
N ASN A 9 -13.38 -8.00 0.34
CA ASN A 9 -14.72 -8.14 0.90
C ASN A 9 -14.73 -8.16 2.45
N ASN A 10 -13.62 -8.54 3.08
CA ASN A 10 -13.54 -8.66 4.54
C ASN A 10 -12.81 -7.50 5.22
N PHE A 11 -12.04 -6.71 4.47
CA PHE A 11 -11.19 -5.67 5.03
C PHE A 11 -11.33 -4.35 4.29
N GLU A 12 -11.28 -3.27 5.07
CA GLU A 12 -11.14 -1.91 4.57
C GLU A 12 -9.66 -1.50 4.64
N PHE A 13 -9.19 -0.84 3.58
CA PHE A 13 -7.80 -0.40 3.45
C PHE A 13 -7.73 1.12 3.34
N SER A 14 -6.81 1.73 4.08
CA SER A 14 -6.50 3.16 3.96
C SER A 14 -4.99 3.38 3.98
N LEU A 15 -4.52 4.45 3.33
CA LEU A 15 -3.11 4.82 3.38
C LEU A 15 -2.74 5.31 4.78
N THR A 16 -1.57 4.91 5.27
CA THR A 16 -0.97 5.52 6.46
C THR A 16 -0.22 6.81 6.11
N LYS A 17 0.11 7.65 7.09
CA LYS A 17 0.97 8.84 6.89
C LYS A 17 2.31 8.51 6.24
N LYS A 18 2.86 7.31 6.48
CA LYS A 18 4.12 6.84 5.86
C LYS A 18 4.03 6.77 4.34
N SER A 19 2.82 6.68 3.78
CA SER A 19 2.59 6.65 2.33
C SER A 19 2.87 8.00 1.66
N GLU A 20 2.91 9.10 2.41
CA GLU A 20 3.29 10.43 1.90
C GLU A 20 4.76 10.47 1.46
N TRP A 21 5.59 9.55 1.97
CA TRP A 21 7.01 9.43 1.66
C TRP A 21 7.30 8.37 0.59
N ILE A 22 6.28 7.96 -0.17
CA ILE A 22 6.50 7.09 -1.32
C ILE A 22 7.25 7.88 -2.39
N ARG A 23 8.47 7.45 -2.72
CA ARG A 23 9.23 8.01 -3.84
C ARG A 23 8.54 7.68 -5.16
N ARG A 24 8.26 8.73 -5.94
CA ARG A 24 7.80 8.61 -7.32
C ARG A 24 8.99 8.82 -8.25
N GLU A 25 9.54 7.74 -8.78
CA GLU A 25 10.65 7.81 -9.72
C GLU A 25 10.16 7.64 -11.16
N ALA A 26 10.74 8.42 -12.07
CA ALA A 26 10.54 8.27 -13.51
C ALA A 26 11.35 7.07 -14.01
N CYS A 27 10.86 5.87 -13.73
CA CYS A 27 11.34 4.64 -14.35
C CYS A 27 10.17 4.01 -15.11
N GLY A 28 10.44 3.17 -16.11
CA GLY A 28 9.42 2.61 -17.01
C GLY A 28 8.24 1.92 -16.30
N ILE A 29 8.38 1.61 -15.01
CA ILE A 29 7.31 1.23 -14.09
C ILE A 29 7.52 1.99 -12.77
N MET A 30 6.45 2.62 -12.24
CA MET A 30 6.46 3.19 -10.89
C MET A 30 6.35 2.07 -9.85
N VAL A 31 7.37 1.90 -9.03
CA VAL A 31 7.39 0.93 -7.92
C VAL A 31 7.29 1.70 -6.59
N PRO A 32 6.28 1.43 -5.74
CA PRO A 32 6.14 2.15 -4.49
C PRO A 32 7.24 1.70 -3.52
N THR A 33 8.04 2.66 -3.07
CA THR A 33 9.11 2.49 -2.08
C THR A 33 9.11 3.70 -1.16
N VAL A 34 9.16 3.48 0.15
CA VAL A 34 9.26 4.57 1.13
C VAL A 34 10.68 5.14 1.10
N GLU A 35 10.79 6.47 1.07
CA GLU A 35 12.06 7.18 1.10
C GLU A 35 12.91 6.77 2.31
N GLY A 36 14.21 6.53 2.07
CA GLY A 36 15.13 6.04 3.10
C GLY A 36 14.99 4.56 3.45
N GLU A 37 14.03 3.82 2.87
CA GLU A 37 13.80 2.40 3.16
C GLU A 37 13.99 1.50 1.93
N MET A 38 14.90 1.86 1.02
CA MET A 38 15.15 1.10 -0.21
C MET A 38 15.55 -0.35 0.05
N GLU A 39 16.32 -0.61 1.12
CA GLU A 39 16.74 -1.97 1.49
C GLU A 39 15.59 -2.87 1.95
N LYS A 40 14.44 -2.30 2.33
CA LYS A 40 13.23 -3.05 2.68
C LYS A 40 12.43 -3.47 1.44
N GLY A 41 12.85 -3.05 0.26
CA GLY A 41 12.17 -3.34 -1.01
C GLY A 41 10.88 -2.55 -1.21
N SER A 42 10.10 -2.98 -2.20
CA SER A 42 8.82 -2.33 -2.54
C SER A 42 7.80 -2.53 -1.43
N GLN A 43 7.13 -1.45 -1.04
CA GLN A 43 6.15 -1.46 0.03
C GLN A 43 5.10 -0.37 -0.15
N LEU A 44 3.86 -0.70 0.22
CA LEU A 44 2.73 0.23 0.29
C LEU A 44 2.17 0.20 1.73
N PRO A 45 2.46 1.21 2.56
CA PRO A 45 2.01 1.25 3.95
C PRO A 45 0.48 1.40 4.10
N LEU A 46 -0.22 0.29 4.34
CA LEU A 46 -1.68 0.25 4.51
C LEU A 46 -2.08 0.11 5.98
N ARG A 47 -3.12 0.84 6.38
CA ARG A 47 -3.94 0.54 7.56
C ARG A 47 -5.05 -0.41 7.12
N VAL A 48 -5.23 -1.49 7.87
CA VAL A 48 -6.25 -2.51 7.63
C VAL A 48 -7.26 -2.48 8.77
N ALA A 49 -8.54 -2.46 8.43
CA ALA A 49 -9.66 -2.59 9.37
C ALA A 49 -10.60 -3.71 8.91
N ILE A 50 -11.35 -4.31 9.84
CA ILE A 50 -12.43 -5.25 9.49
C ILE A 50 -13.54 -4.44 8.84
N ALA A 51 -14.00 -4.88 7.67
CA ALA A 51 -15.09 -4.21 6.96
C ALA A 51 -16.36 -4.23 7.79
N SER A 52 -17.02 -3.07 7.93
CA SER A 52 -18.33 -3.02 8.58
C SER A 52 -19.37 -3.61 7.64
N ARG A 53 -19.99 -4.71 8.05
CA ARG A 53 -21.13 -5.30 7.34
C ARG A 53 -22.41 -4.85 8.04
N GLY A 54 -23.12 -3.92 7.40
CA GLY A 54 -24.49 -3.57 7.76
C GLY A 54 -25.48 -4.68 7.39
#